data_AF-A0A2P6TIP6-F1
#
_entry.id   AF-A0A2P6TIP6-F1
#
_cell.length_a   1.000
_cell.length_b   1.000
_cell.length_c   1.000
_cell.angle_alpha   90.00
_cell.angle_beta   90.00
_cell.angle_gamma   90.00
#
_symmetry.space_group_name_H-M   'P 1'
#
loop_
_entity.id
_entity.type
_entity.pdbx_description
1 polymer ?
#
loop_
_entity_poly.entity_id
_entity_poly.type
_entity_poly.pdbx_seq_one_letter_code
_entity_poly.pdbx_strand_id
1 'polypeptide(L)'
;MVCSLLLEAPCCSGRAPMTPGSRAAAVAGRRPAWLPWRRAAAAAPRAAERAAEQQPLRDAFPPSAQSPAALLHQAAEQLAAAQRTVEQPQQQLAPAQPQQEQQEQQPERRPVDHYRQAGQRLRSLLAGVGDGEDELLNSMLEEEPAASKLVLCTLAAAAISGGAALVCWVCGLDPLGGASLSPDTARAAAIGGAAAVPLVALKLLIWSEQARQQWDVLDDIHRKQVEAFKPLMCNLSSAQMLLLLATEVVPGMLILLPATTGGITKALEMYSGMAQVTLPEFLPGVLALCITALIAGAGKVAETSVSIEEYEVVEEALENADRFYRLTAVGPNSSPAEAQRAAEAFRSVALLWLARNQVATRAAGILGAAEIFYLGVLWQCTGDLAAPMVAALGSAAVDFANIRRLSVPANSGNSA
;
A
#
# COMPACT_ATOMS: atom_id res chain seq x y z
N MET A 1 18.32 -1.46 -26.38
CA MET A 1 19.42 -2.38 -26.79
C MET A 1 19.84 -3.33 -25.65
N VAL A 2 18.91 -3.73 -24.77
CA VAL A 2 19.13 -4.67 -23.65
C VAL A 2 18.09 -5.81 -23.65
N CYS A 3 17.21 -5.90 -24.66
CA CYS A 3 16.13 -6.90 -24.70
C CYS A 3 16.38 -8.12 -25.61
N SER A 4 17.62 -8.41 -26.03
CA SER A 4 17.89 -9.48 -27.01
C SER A 4 18.79 -10.62 -26.51
N LEU A 5 19.03 -10.76 -25.20
CA LEU A 5 19.97 -11.75 -24.65
C LEU A 5 19.38 -12.78 -23.67
N LEU A 6 18.05 -12.94 -23.59
CA LEU A 6 17.40 -13.87 -22.65
C LEU A 6 16.67 -15.06 -23.29
N LEU A 7 16.91 -15.37 -24.56
CA LEU A 7 16.13 -16.38 -25.30
C LEU A 7 16.84 -17.70 -25.62
N GLU A 8 18.05 -17.96 -25.11
CA GLU A 8 18.68 -19.27 -25.25
C GLU A 8 19.29 -19.75 -23.92
N ALA A 9 18.46 -20.41 -23.11
CA ALA A 9 18.94 -21.30 -22.05
C ALA A 9 18.32 -22.69 -22.27
N PRO A 10 19.13 -23.76 -22.41
CA PRO A 10 18.60 -25.11 -22.58
C PRO A 10 17.93 -25.59 -21.29
N CYS A 11 16.66 -25.98 -21.40
CA CYS A 11 15.90 -26.65 -20.33
C CYS A 11 16.60 -27.94 -19.91
N CYS A 12 17.22 -27.96 -18.74
CA CYS A 12 17.62 -29.21 -18.07
C CYS A 12 16.38 -29.84 -17.43
N SER A 13 15.71 -30.76 -18.13
CA SER A 13 14.74 -31.66 -17.52
C SER A 13 15.47 -32.86 -16.92
N GLY A 14 15.39 -32.99 -15.60
CA GLY A 14 16.01 -34.09 -14.88
C GLY A 14 15.53 -34.12 -13.43
N ARG A 15 14.29 -34.57 -13.21
CA ARG A 15 13.76 -34.81 -11.85
C ARG A 15 13.16 -36.20 -11.77
N ALA A 16 13.72 -37.01 -10.87
CA ALA A 16 13.26 -38.37 -10.57
C ALA A 16 12.00 -38.34 -9.68
N PRO A 17 11.08 -39.31 -9.81
CA PRO A 17 9.86 -39.36 -9.01
C PRO A 17 10.13 -39.90 -7.59
N MET A 18 9.69 -39.16 -6.57
CA MET A 18 9.60 -39.64 -5.18
C MET A 18 8.21 -40.24 -4.91
N THR A 19 8.19 -41.42 -4.31
CA THR A 19 6.98 -42.16 -3.87
C THR A 19 6.48 -41.68 -2.50
N PRO A 20 5.17 -41.50 -2.27
CA PRO A 20 4.64 -41.10 -0.97
C PRO A 20 4.23 -42.30 -0.10
N GLY A 21 4.76 -42.36 1.13
CA GLY A 21 4.30 -43.24 2.21
C GLY A 21 3.42 -42.48 3.21
N SER A 22 2.25 -43.04 3.51
CA SER A 22 1.18 -42.42 4.29
C SER A 22 1.29 -42.66 5.80
N ARG A 23 0.83 -41.69 6.61
CA ARG A 23 -0.23 -41.79 7.64
C ARG A 23 -0.15 -40.59 8.59
N ALA A 24 -1.25 -39.84 8.72
CA ALA A 24 -1.46 -38.84 9.77
C ALA A 24 -2.71 -39.18 10.59
N ALA A 25 -2.56 -39.16 11.92
CA ALA A 25 -3.63 -39.27 12.89
C ALA A 25 -4.10 -37.88 13.31
N ALA A 26 -5.41 -37.72 13.46
CA ALA A 26 -6.06 -36.47 13.83
C ALA A 26 -5.94 -36.18 15.33
N VAL A 27 -5.56 -34.94 15.67
CA VAL A 27 -5.69 -34.37 17.03
C VAL A 27 -6.49 -33.08 16.92
N ALA A 28 -7.65 -33.06 17.58
CA ALA A 28 -8.51 -31.91 17.71
C ALA A 28 -8.11 -31.09 18.96
N GLY A 29 -7.89 -29.78 18.80
CA GLY A 29 -7.52 -28.89 19.90
C GLY A 29 -7.82 -27.42 19.61
N ARG A 30 -8.49 -26.80 20.60
CA ARG A 30 -9.07 -25.44 20.73
C ARG A 30 -8.36 -24.28 20.00
N ARG A 31 -9.16 -23.36 19.44
CA ARG A 31 -8.75 -22.18 18.64
C ARG A 31 -8.54 -20.92 19.51
N PRO A 32 -7.42 -20.18 19.38
CA PRO A 32 -7.27 -18.82 19.91
C PRO A 32 -7.86 -17.75 18.95
N ALA A 33 -8.31 -16.63 19.53
CA ALA A 33 -9.19 -15.63 18.90
C ALA A 33 -8.48 -14.41 18.27
N TRP A 34 -7.19 -14.48 17.97
CA TRP A 34 -6.40 -13.28 17.62
C TRP A 34 -5.66 -13.44 16.30
N LEU A 35 -6.34 -13.25 15.17
CA LEU A 35 -5.71 -13.25 13.84
C LEU A 35 -6.39 -12.21 12.91
N PRO A 36 -5.65 -11.22 12.36
CA PRO A 36 -6.16 -10.17 11.47
C PRO A 36 -6.86 -10.69 10.20
N TRP A 37 -6.45 -11.84 9.67
CA TRP A 37 -7.09 -12.45 8.49
C TRP A 37 -8.55 -12.87 8.73
N ARG A 38 -8.99 -13.00 9.99
CA ARG A 38 -10.42 -13.20 10.29
C ARG A 38 -11.25 -11.95 10.04
N ARG A 39 -10.70 -10.73 10.15
CA ARG A 39 -11.42 -9.51 9.73
C ARG A 39 -11.60 -9.50 8.22
N ALA A 40 -10.58 -9.87 7.45
CA ALA A 40 -10.69 -10.00 5.98
C ALA A 40 -11.67 -11.12 5.55
N ALA A 41 -11.61 -12.29 6.19
CA ALA A 41 -12.51 -13.42 5.89
C ALA A 41 -13.96 -13.20 6.38
N ALA A 42 -14.18 -12.41 7.44
CA ALA A 42 -15.51 -12.02 7.90
C ALA A 42 -16.07 -10.78 7.16
N ALA A 43 -15.21 -9.94 6.57
CA ALA A 43 -15.60 -8.81 5.75
C ALA A 43 -16.07 -9.23 4.35
N ALA A 44 -15.52 -10.30 3.78
CA ALA A 44 -15.89 -10.79 2.44
C ALA A 44 -17.41 -11.07 2.24
N PRO A 45 -18.13 -11.78 3.13
CA PRO A 45 -19.57 -11.98 2.98
C PRO A 45 -20.37 -10.68 3.20
N ARG A 46 -19.94 -9.81 4.13
CA ARG A 46 -20.59 -8.49 4.36
C ARG A 46 -20.38 -7.52 3.20
N ALA A 47 -19.25 -7.60 2.50
CA ALA A 47 -18.98 -6.81 1.30
C ALA A 47 -19.86 -7.27 0.12
N ALA A 48 -20.12 -8.58 -0.01
CA ALA A 48 -21.04 -9.12 -1.01
C ALA A 48 -22.51 -8.75 -0.70
N GLU A 49 -22.90 -8.76 0.57
CA GLU A 49 -24.24 -8.34 1.04
C GLU A 49 -24.45 -6.82 0.85
N ARG A 50 -23.45 -5.99 1.18
CA ARG A 50 -23.48 -4.54 0.90
C ARG A 50 -23.46 -4.22 -0.60
N ALA A 51 -22.75 -5.00 -1.41
CA ALA A 51 -22.79 -4.86 -2.87
C ALA A 51 -24.17 -5.18 -3.46
N ALA A 52 -24.90 -6.13 -2.85
CA ALA A 52 -26.28 -6.44 -3.21
C ALA A 52 -27.28 -5.35 -2.76
N GLU A 53 -27.07 -4.73 -1.59
CA GLU A 53 -27.88 -3.60 -1.12
C GLU A 53 -27.61 -2.28 -1.86
N GLN A 54 -26.40 -2.09 -2.42
CA GLN A 54 -26.06 -0.92 -3.24
C GLN A 54 -26.58 -1.01 -4.68
N GLN A 55 -27.02 -2.19 -5.13
CA GLN A 55 -27.56 -2.42 -6.47
C GLN A 55 -28.82 -1.57 -6.77
N PRO A 56 -29.87 -1.52 -5.92
CA PRO A 56 -31.03 -0.66 -6.14
C PRO A 56 -30.72 0.84 -6.02
N LEU A 57 -29.67 1.24 -5.30
CA LEU A 57 -29.18 2.62 -5.24
C LEU A 57 -28.42 3.04 -6.50
N ARG A 58 -27.70 2.10 -7.14
CA ARG A 58 -27.10 2.31 -8.47
C ARG A 58 -28.14 2.47 -9.57
N ASP A 59 -29.26 1.75 -9.48
CA ASP A 59 -30.35 1.83 -10.46
C ASP A 59 -31.24 3.08 -10.27
N ALA A 60 -31.11 3.78 -9.13
CA ALA A 60 -31.82 5.03 -8.84
C ALA A 60 -31.14 6.29 -9.41
N PHE A 61 -29.91 6.19 -9.95
CA PHE A 61 -29.24 7.31 -10.60
C PHE A 61 -29.56 7.34 -12.11
N PRO A 62 -29.97 8.49 -12.67
CA PRO A 62 -30.23 8.60 -14.10
C PRO A 62 -28.96 8.30 -14.91
N PRO A 63 -29.05 7.66 -16.10
CA PRO A 63 -27.92 7.28 -16.94
C PRO A 63 -27.13 8.46 -17.56
N SER A 64 -27.33 9.68 -17.06
CA SER A 64 -26.53 10.86 -17.39
C SER A 64 -25.32 11.07 -16.48
N ALA A 65 -25.04 10.14 -15.55
CA ALA A 65 -23.85 10.20 -14.70
C ALA A 65 -22.58 10.12 -15.57
N GLN A 66 -21.93 11.27 -15.73
CA GLN A 66 -20.61 11.38 -16.33
C GLN A 66 -19.68 10.36 -15.69
N SER A 67 -18.87 9.67 -16.51
CA SER A 67 -17.94 8.67 -15.99
C SER A 67 -17.06 9.30 -14.89
N PRO A 68 -16.65 8.54 -13.86
CA PRO A 68 -15.75 9.05 -12.83
C PRO A 68 -14.48 9.69 -13.43
N ALA A 69 -14.02 9.17 -14.58
CA ALA A 69 -12.92 9.76 -15.35
C ALA A 69 -13.24 11.15 -15.92
N ALA A 70 -14.47 11.38 -16.40
CA ALA A 70 -14.92 12.69 -16.88
C ALA A 70 -15.06 13.71 -15.73
N LEU A 71 -15.56 13.30 -14.56
CA LEU A 71 -15.62 14.16 -13.38
C LEU A 71 -14.23 14.55 -12.87
N LEU A 72 -13.27 13.62 -12.89
CA LEU A 72 -11.88 13.92 -12.55
C LEU A 72 -11.21 14.85 -13.56
N HIS A 73 -11.48 14.67 -14.86
CA HIS A 73 -10.97 15.56 -15.89
C HIS A 73 -11.56 16.97 -15.77
N GLN A 74 -12.85 17.08 -15.46
CA GLN A 74 -13.52 18.36 -15.26
C GLN A 74 -13.02 19.07 -13.99
N ALA A 75 -12.81 18.33 -12.89
CA ALA A 75 -12.23 18.88 -11.67
C ALA A 75 -10.78 19.35 -11.89
N ALA A 76 -9.98 18.60 -12.65
CA ALA A 76 -8.61 18.98 -12.99
C ALA A 76 -8.57 20.25 -13.88
N GLU A 77 -9.47 20.36 -14.86
CA GLU A 77 -9.60 21.57 -15.69
C GLU A 77 -10.03 22.79 -14.88
N GLN A 78 -10.98 22.63 -13.94
CA GLN A 78 -11.41 23.71 -13.05
C GLN A 78 -10.28 24.19 -12.13
N LEU A 79 -9.46 23.27 -11.61
CA LEU A 79 -8.30 23.60 -10.79
C LEU A 79 -7.23 24.35 -11.60
N ALA A 80 -6.96 23.90 -12.82
CA ALA A 80 -6.04 24.56 -13.74
C ALA A 80 -6.53 25.96 -14.17
N ALA A 81 -7.83 26.14 -14.37
CA ALA A 81 -8.44 27.44 -14.69
C ALA A 81 -8.37 28.41 -13.49
N ALA A 82 -8.63 27.91 -12.27
CA ALA A 82 -8.51 28.71 -11.05
C ALA A 82 -7.06 29.21 -10.85
N GLN A 83 -6.06 28.37 -11.11
CA GLN A 83 -4.65 28.75 -11.00
C GLN A 83 -4.25 29.85 -12.02
N ARG A 84 -4.74 29.77 -13.27
CA ARG A 84 -4.45 30.80 -14.29
C ARG A 84 -5.05 32.17 -13.96
N THR A 85 -6.14 32.20 -13.21
CA THR A 85 -6.81 33.46 -12.83
C THR A 85 -6.02 34.23 -11.77
N VAL A 86 -5.17 33.53 -11.01
CA VAL A 86 -4.32 34.13 -9.96
C VAL A 86 -3.04 34.74 -10.54
N GLU A 87 -2.57 34.30 -11.71
CA GLU A 87 -1.30 34.76 -12.29
C GLU A 87 -1.40 35.96 -13.24
N GLN A 88 -2.59 36.55 -13.47
CA GLN A 88 -2.68 37.81 -14.24
C GLN A 88 -2.21 39.01 -13.39
N PRO A 89 -1.03 39.59 -13.67
CA PRO A 89 -0.55 40.73 -12.91
C PRO A 89 -1.39 41.95 -13.28
N GLN A 90 -1.88 42.65 -12.24
CA GLN A 90 -2.46 44.00 -12.34
C GLN A 90 -1.45 44.94 -13.01
N GLN A 91 -1.52 45.05 -14.33
CA GLN A 91 -0.64 45.89 -15.12
C GLN A 91 -1.46 46.90 -15.91
N GLN A 92 -2.22 47.74 -15.20
CA GLN A 92 -2.70 49.04 -15.67
C GLN A 92 -3.44 49.75 -14.54
N LEU A 93 -2.76 50.65 -13.82
CA LEU A 93 -3.42 51.85 -13.32
C LEU A 93 -2.39 53.00 -13.25
N ALA A 94 -2.74 54.09 -13.93
CA ALA A 94 -1.96 55.30 -14.11
C ALA A 94 -1.91 56.16 -12.82
N PRO A 95 -0.95 57.10 -12.71
CA PRO A 95 -0.72 57.87 -11.49
C PRO A 95 -1.61 59.12 -11.44
N ALA A 96 -2.37 59.30 -10.35
CA ALA A 96 -3.02 60.57 -10.04
C ALA A 96 -3.00 60.88 -8.54
N GLN A 97 -2.07 61.79 -8.22
CA GLN A 97 -2.04 62.83 -7.18
C GLN A 97 -2.25 62.52 -5.68
N PRO A 98 -1.50 63.22 -4.80
CA PRO A 98 -1.53 62.99 -3.36
C PRO A 98 -2.56 63.90 -2.67
N GLN A 99 -3.58 63.30 -2.06
CA GLN A 99 -4.32 63.93 -0.97
C GLN A 99 -4.17 63.08 0.28
N GLN A 100 -3.39 63.64 1.21
CA GLN A 100 -3.17 63.15 2.56
C GLN A 100 -4.41 63.45 3.40
N GLU A 101 -5.27 62.45 3.61
CA GLU A 101 -6.15 62.42 4.76
C GLU A 101 -6.07 61.02 5.39
N GLN A 102 -6.11 61.00 6.72
CA GLN A 102 -5.91 59.87 7.62
C GLN A 102 -6.91 58.74 7.38
N GLN A 103 -6.74 57.98 6.29
CA GLN A 103 -7.31 56.65 6.20
C GLN A 103 -6.54 55.77 7.17
N GLU A 104 -7.16 55.52 8.32
CA GLU A 104 -6.94 54.33 9.14
C GLU A 104 -6.55 53.18 8.21
N GLN A 105 -5.29 52.74 8.33
CA GLN A 105 -4.75 51.59 7.64
C GLN A 105 -5.56 50.37 8.09
N GLN A 106 -6.74 50.16 7.48
CA GLN A 106 -7.41 48.87 7.52
C GLN A 106 -6.40 47.91 6.90
N PRO A 107 -5.89 46.94 7.68
CA PRO A 107 -4.90 46.01 7.17
C PRO A 107 -5.50 45.37 5.93
N GLU A 108 -4.82 45.56 4.80
CA GLU A 108 -5.17 44.99 3.51
C GLU A 108 -5.52 43.51 3.74
N ARG A 109 -6.82 43.20 3.74
CA ARG A 109 -7.28 41.85 4.02
C ARG A 109 -6.83 41.01 2.84
N ARG A 110 -5.73 40.28 3.03
CA ARG A 110 -5.23 39.31 2.05
C ARG A 110 -6.41 38.40 1.66
N PRO A 111 -6.65 38.20 0.36
CA PRO A 111 -7.75 37.34 -0.10
C PRO A 111 -7.59 35.96 0.54
N VAL A 112 -8.63 35.51 1.24
CA VAL A 112 -8.62 34.23 1.95
C VAL A 112 -8.68 33.11 0.92
N ASP A 113 -7.65 32.29 0.88
CA ASP A 113 -7.63 31.09 0.04
C ASP A 113 -8.50 29.99 0.68
N HIS A 114 -9.74 29.89 0.19
CA HIS A 114 -10.73 28.92 0.66
C HIS A 114 -10.27 27.46 0.49
N TYR A 115 -9.47 27.14 -0.54
CA TYR A 115 -8.98 25.79 -0.79
C TYR A 115 -7.92 25.38 0.23
N ARG A 116 -7.00 26.29 0.57
CA ARG A 116 -6.01 26.05 1.62
C ARG A 116 -6.66 25.85 2.98
N GLN A 117 -7.67 26.65 3.31
CA GLN A 117 -8.43 26.49 4.56
C GLN A 117 -9.23 25.18 4.57
N ALA A 118 -9.87 24.82 3.46
CA ALA A 118 -10.55 23.54 3.29
C ALA A 118 -9.60 22.35 3.51
N GLY A 119 -8.40 22.39 2.92
CA GLY A 119 -7.38 21.36 3.12
C GLY A 119 -6.91 21.24 4.57
N GLN A 120 -6.72 22.36 5.27
CA GLN A 120 -6.40 22.35 6.70
C GLN A 120 -7.53 21.75 7.54
N ARG A 121 -8.79 22.09 7.23
CA ARG A 121 -9.96 21.53 7.91
C ARG A 121 -10.10 20.04 7.65
N LEU A 122 -9.94 19.58 6.41
CA LEU A 122 -9.95 18.16 6.09
C LEU A 122 -8.86 17.40 6.86
N ARG A 123 -7.63 17.93 6.92
CA ARG A 123 -6.55 17.34 7.72
C ARG A 123 -6.88 17.32 9.21
N SER A 124 -7.50 18.37 9.73
CA SER A 124 -7.92 18.42 11.14
C SER A 124 -9.03 17.43 11.45
N LEU A 125 -9.96 17.21 10.50
CA LEU A 125 -10.99 16.19 10.62
C LEU A 125 -10.32 14.82 10.66
N LEU A 126 -9.51 14.49 9.66
CA LEU A 126 -8.82 13.21 9.54
C LEU A 126 -7.86 12.93 10.71
N ALA A 127 -7.19 13.94 11.27
CA ALA A 127 -6.33 13.78 12.44
C ALA A 127 -7.09 13.39 13.72
N GLY A 128 -8.42 13.57 13.75
CA GLY A 128 -9.28 13.07 14.82
C GLY A 128 -9.97 11.75 14.48
N VAL A 129 -9.79 11.24 13.26
CA VAL A 129 -10.34 9.96 12.80
C VAL A 129 -9.22 8.92 12.86
N GLY A 130 -8.98 8.46 14.08
CA GLY A 130 -8.16 7.30 14.35
C GLY A 130 -8.89 6.44 15.35
N ASP A 131 -8.68 5.12 15.28
CA ASP A 131 -8.97 4.30 16.44
C ASP A 131 -7.99 4.76 17.54
N GLY A 132 -8.50 5.40 18.59
CA GLY A 132 -7.67 5.78 19.73
C GLY A 132 -6.91 4.58 20.30
N GLU A 133 -7.38 3.35 20.04
CA GLU A 133 -6.66 2.12 20.31
C GLU A 133 -5.42 1.95 19.44
N ASP A 134 -5.45 2.25 18.14
CA ASP A 134 -4.28 2.14 17.24
C ASP A 134 -3.23 3.20 17.57
N GLU A 135 -3.64 4.43 17.87
CA GLU A 135 -2.73 5.48 18.34
C GLU A 135 -2.07 5.10 19.67
N LEU A 136 -2.87 4.58 20.62
CA LEU A 136 -2.36 4.09 21.90
C LEU A 136 -1.40 2.92 21.70
N LEU A 137 -1.74 1.94 20.86
CA LEU A 137 -0.89 0.79 20.53
C LEU A 137 0.41 1.23 19.87
N ASN A 138 0.35 2.20 18.95
CA ASN A 138 1.54 2.77 18.31
C ASN A 138 2.41 3.52 19.32
N SER A 139 1.81 4.26 20.25
CA SER A 139 2.54 4.92 21.35
C SER A 139 3.20 3.90 22.28
N MET A 140 2.47 2.85 22.68
CA MET A 140 3.01 1.76 23.49
C MET A 140 4.15 1.04 22.77
N LEU A 141 3.99 0.74 21.48
CA LEU A 141 5.03 0.15 20.65
C LEU A 141 6.23 1.08 20.47
N GLU A 142 6.05 2.40 20.37
CA GLU A 142 7.17 3.35 20.31
C GLU A 142 8.01 3.30 21.60
N GLU A 143 7.35 3.22 22.77
CA GLU A 143 7.96 3.19 24.10
C GLU A 143 8.59 1.85 24.48
N GLU A 144 8.13 0.74 23.90
CA GLU A 144 8.68 -0.60 24.19
C GLU A 144 10.18 -0.71 23.86
N PRO A 145 10.98 -1.44 24.67
CA PRO A 145 12.37 -1.69 24.37
C PRO A 145 12.53 -2.52 23.09
N ALA A 146 13.61 -2.24 22.34
CA ALA A 146 13.94 -2.89 21.06
C ALA A 146 13.89 -4.43 21.11
N ALA A 147 14.32 -5.03 22.22
CA ALA A 147 14.30 -6.48 22.40
C ALA A 147 12.87 -7.06 22.40
N SER A 148 11.93 -6.42 23.09
CA SER A 148 10.52 -6.84 23.12
C SER A 148 9.89 -6.79 21.73
N LYS A 149 10.12 -5.69 20.99
CA LYS A 149 9.62 -5.53 19.61
C LYS A 149 10.11 -6.67 18.71
N LEU A 150 11.40 -6.94 18.75
CA LEU A 150 11.99 -8.00 17.94
C LEU A 150 11.52 -9.40 18.34
N VAL A 151 11.31 -9.68 19.63
CA VAL A 151 10.73 -10.95 20.07
C VAL A 151 9.32 -11.12 19.53
N LEU A 152 8.49 -10.06 19.57
CA LEU A 152 7.14 -10.09 19.03
C LEU A 152 7.13 -10.34 17.51
N CYS A 153 7.96 -9.62 16.76
CA CYS A 153 8.12 -9.79 15.31
C CYS A 153 8.65 -11.20 14.97
N THR A 154 9.64 -11.70 15.73
CA THR A 154 10.20 -13.03 15.51
C THR A 154 9.18 -14.14 15.79
N LEU A 155 8.37 -13.98 16.83
CA LEU A 155 7.30 -14.93 17.17
C LEU A 155 6.20 -14.94 16.09
N ALA A 156 5.78 -13.76 15.61
CA ALA A 156 4.85 -13.65 14.50
C ALA A 156 5.43 -14.29 13.22
N ALA A 157 6.69 -13.99 12.90
CA ALA A 157 7.41 -14.57 11.77
C ALA A 157 7.51 -16.09 11.84
N ALA A 158 7.81 -16.64 13.01
CA ALA A 158 7.86 -18.08 13.24
C ALA A 158 6.49 -18.74 13.08
N ALA A 159 5.42 -18.11 13.59
CA ALA A 159 4.06 -18.62 13.43
C ALA A 159 3.61 -18.64 11.96
N ILE A 160 3.91 -17.57 11.20
CA ILE A 160 3.60 -17.49 9.76
C ILE A 160 4.41 -18.54 8.98
N SER A 161 5.71 -18.64 9.25
CA SER A 161 6.60 -19.61 8.59
C SER A 161 6.19 -21.06 8.90
N GLY A 162 5.82 -21.35 10.16
CA GLY A 162 5.31 -22.66 10.56
C GLY A 162 3.97 -22.99 9.88
N GLY A 163 3.08 -22.01 9.75
CA GLY A 163 1.83 -22.14 9.00
C GLY A 163 2.07 -22.42 7.51
N ALA A 164 2.98 -21.70 6.87
CA ALA A 164 3.37 -21.92 5.48
C ALA A 164 3.96 -23.33 5.30
N ALA A 165 4.86 -23.75 6.19
CA ALA A 165 5.45 -25.08 6.16
C ALA A 165 4.41 -26.20 6.33
N LEU A 166 3.41 -25.99 7.20
CA LEU A 166 2.30 -26.92 7.37
C LEU A 166 1.47 -27.05 6.09
N VAL A 167 1.16 -25.92 5.41
CA VAL A 167 0.44 -25.93 4.13
C VAL A 167 1.25 -26.68 3.07
N CYS A 168 2.54 -26.40 2.93
CA CYS A 168 3.42 -27.13 2.02
C CYS A 168 3.42 -28.64 2.32
N TRP A 169 3.55 -29.02 3.60
CA TRP A 169 3.53 -30.42 4.02
C TRP A 169 2.22 -31.13 3.65
N VAL A 170 1.06 -30.50 3.92
CA VAL A 170 -0.26 -31.04 3.55
C VAL A 170 -0.39 -31.22 2.03
N CYS A 171 0.20 -30.32 1.25
CA CYS A 171 0.20 -30.38 -0.21
C CYS A 171 1.31 -31.27 -0.81
N GLY A 172 2.15 -31.91 0.02
CA GLY A 172 3.29 -32.70 -0.45
C GLY A 172 4.37 -31.90 -1.16
N LEU A 173 4.54 -30.64 -0.77
CA LEU A 173 5.50 -29.69 -1.32
C LEU A 173 6.66 -29.47 -0.34
N ASP A 174 7.82 -29.11 -0.88
CA ASP A 174 8.96 -28.69 -0.07
C ASP A 174 8.72 -27.28 0.49
N PRO A 175 8.65 -27.10 1.83
CA PRO A 175 8.43 -25.80 2.45
C PRO A 175 9.55 -24.79 2.17
N LEU A 176 10.76 -25.25 1.87
CA LEU A 176 11.90 -24.39 1.53
C LEU A 176 12.01 -24.12 0.02
N GLY A 177 11.10 -24.67 -0.79
CA GLY A 177 11.03 -24.42 -2.23
C GLY A 177 12.35 -24.70 -2.97
N GLY A 178 13.09 -25.72 -2.55
CA GLY A 178 14.40 -26.11 -3.11
C GLY A 178 15.62 -25.59 -2.36
N ALA A 179 15.46 -24.62 -1.45
CA ALA A 179 16.58 -24.04 -0.72
C ALA A 179 17.19 -25.05 0.26
N SER A 180 18.51 -25.22 0.20
CA SER A 180 19.28 -26.15 1.03
C SER A 180 20.65 -25.57 1.40
N LEU A 181 21.39 -26.22 2.30
CA LEU A 181 22.78 -25.85 2.59
C LEU A 181 23.73 -26.44 1.53
N SER A 182 23.48 -26.13 0.26
CA SER A 182 24.23 -26.65 -0.88
C SER A 182 24.93 -25.52 -1.63
N PRO A 183 26.01 -25.82 -2.39
CA PRO A 183 26.63 -24.85 -3.29
C PRO A 183 25.65 -24.36 -4.38
N ASP A 184 24.67 -25.17 -4.77
CA ASP A 184 23.64 -24.79 -5.74
C ASP A 184 22.73 -23.70 -5.20
N THR A 185 22.31 -23.81 -3.93
CA THR A 185 21.54 -22.76 -3.25
C THR A 185 22.36 -21.47 -3.08
N ALA A 186 23.65 -21.57 -2.78
CA ALA A 186 24.54 -20.41 -2.76
C ALA A 186 24.65 -19.73 -4.13
N ARG A 187 24.71 -20.52 -5.22
CA ARG A 187 24.67 -20.01 -6.59
C ARG A 187 23.32 -19.36 -6.92
N ALA A 188 22.21 -19.97 -6.52
CA ALA A 188 20.88 -19.39 -6.69
C ALA A 188 20.74 -18.07 -5.93
N ALA A 189 21.23 -17.99 -4.69
CA ALA A 189 21.31 -16.76 -3.92
C ALA A 189 22.13 -15.68 -4.63
N ALA A 190 23.27 -16.03 -5.24
CA ALA A 190 24.07 -15.09 -6.02
C ALA A 190 23.34 -14.58 -7.27
N ILE A 191 22.61 -15.45 -7.99
CA ILE A 191 21.72 -15.06 -9.09
C ILE A 191 20.63 -14.11 -8.57
N GLY A 192 20.04 -14.42 -7.42
CA GLY A 192 19.10 -13.55 -6.72
C GLY A 192 19.66 -12.18 -6.40
N GLY A 193 20.89 -12.10 -5.90
CA GLY A 193 21.59 -10.84 -5.65
C GLY A 193 21.81 -10.01 -6.93
N ALA A 194 22.18 -10.64 -8.04
CA ALA A 194 22.28 -9.96 -9.33
C ALA A 194 20.90 -9.50 -9.86
N ALA A 195 19.88 -10.34 -9.72
CA ALA A 195 18.49 -10.02 -10.06
C ALA A 195 17.89 -8.93 -9.17
N ALA A 196 18.41 -8.72 -7.95
CA ALA A 196 17.99 -7.65 -7.06
C ALA A 196 18.34 -6.26 -7.60
N VAL A 197 19.39 -6.12 -8.41
CA VAL A 197 19.89 -4.82 -8.90
C VAL A 197 18.81 -3.97 -9.58
N PRO A 198 18.03 -4.46 -10.56
CA PRO A 198 16.95 -3.68 -11.16
C PRO A 198 15.83 -3.33 -10.17
N LEU A 199 15.50 -4.22 -9.21
CA LEU A 199 14.50 -3.92 -8.17
C LEU A 199 14.98 -2.81 -7.23
N VAL A 200 16.22 -2.92 -6.76
CA VAL A 200 16.87 -1.92 -5.90
C VAL A 200 16.95 -0.58 -6.62
N ALA A 201 17.35 -0.55 -7.89
CA ALA A 201 17.39 0.67 -8.70
C ALA A 201 16.00 1.28 -8.85
N LEU A 202 14.98 0.48 -9.14
CA LEU A 202 13.60 0.94 -9.23
C LEU A 202 13.11 1.53 -7.90
N LYS A 203 13.37 0.86 -6.77
CA LYS A 203 12.99 1.35 -5.43
C LYS A 203 13.71 2.66 -5.10
N LEU A 204 15.01 2.78 -5.40
CA LEU A 204 15.75 4.02 -5.22
C LEU A 204 15.17 5.16 -6.07
N LEU A 205 14.76 4.88 -7.30
CA LEU A 205 14.08 5.86 -8.16
C LEU A 205 12.72 6.27 -7.59
N ILE A 206 11.91 5.31 -7.14
CA ILE A 206 10.60 5.56 -6.53
C ILE A 206 10.73 6.44 -5.27
N TRP A 207 11.74 6.17 -4.42
CA TRP A 207 12.02 6.97 -3.22
C TRP A 207 12.67 8.33 -3.49
N SER A 208 13.12 8.60 -4.72
CA SER A 208 13.75 9.87 -5.06
C SER A 208 12.79 11.06 -4.87
N GLU A 209 13.35 12.22 -4.50
CA GLU A 209 12.57 13.45 -4.39
C GLU A 209 11.93 13.84 -5.73
N GLN A 210 12.62 13.59 -6.84
CA GLN A 210 12.10 13.87 -8.17
C GLN A 210 10.86 13.01 -8.50
N ALA A 211 10.88 11.71 -8.19
CA ALA A 211 9.72 10.85 -8.41
C ALA A 211 8.54 11.27 -7.53
N ARG A 212 8.76 11.62 -6.27
CA ARG A 212 7.71 12.11 -5.36
C ARG A 212 7.11 13.45 -5.81
N GLN A 213 7.92 14.36 -6.35
CA GLN A 213 7.44 15.65 -6.89
C GLN A 213 6.63 15.47 -8.19
N GLN A 214 6.98 14.49 -9.01
CA GLN A 214 6.27 14.22 -10.26
C GLN A 214 5.00 13.38 -10.04
N TRP A 215 5.01 12.50 -9.03
CA TRP A 215 3.95 11.54 -8.75
C TRP A 215 3.53 11.68 -7.29
N ASP A 216 2.62 12.62 -7.02
CA ASP A 216 1.99 12.86 -5.71
C ASP A 216 1.50 11.58 -5.02
N VAL A 217 1.06 10.60 -5.81
CA VAL A 217 0.62 9.28 -5.36
C VAL A 217 1.72 8.52 -4.59
N LEU A 218 2.98 8.64 -5.00
CA LEU A 218 4.10 7.97 -4.34
C LEU A 218 4.34 8.56 -2.95
N ASP A 219 4.13 9.85 -2.77
CA ASP A 219 4.29 10.48 -1.46
C ASP A 219 3.27 9.93 -0.44
N ASP A 220 2.02 9.71 -0.87
CA ASP A 220 0.99 9.09 -0.02
C ASP A 220 1.34 7.65 0.35
N ILE A 221 1.81 6.85 -0.63
CA ILE A 221 2.21 5.46 -0.39
C ILE A 221 3.37 5.41 0.61
N HIS A 222 4.41 6.21 0.39
CA HIS A 222 5.56 6.26 1.29
C HIS A 222 5.19 6.77 2.67
N ARG A 223 4.31 7.77 2.76
CA ARG A 223 3.83 8.28 4.04
C ARG A 223 3.11 7.19 4.84
N LYS A 224 2.18 6.44 4.21
CA LYS A 224 1.50 5.31 4.87
C LYS A 224 2.48 4.22 5.29
N GLN A 225 3.48 3.91 4.47
CA GLN A 225 4.54 2.96 4.84
C GLN A 225 5.36 3.46 6.03
N VAL A 226 5.74 4.74 6.06
CA VAL A 226 6.47 5.33 7.19
C VAL A 226 5.62 5.29 8.45
N GLU A 227 4.35 5.71 8.38
CA GLU A 227 3.42 5.70 9.53
C GLU A 227 3.23 4.28 10.08
N ALA A 228 3.11 3.27 9.22
CA ALA A 228 2.97 1.87 9.63
C ALA A 228 4.23 1.29 10.30
N PHE A 229 5.42 1.59 9.78
CA PHE A 229 6.67 0.98 10.28
C PHE A 229 7.38 1.82 11.36
N LYS A 230 7.11 3.12 11.45
CA LYS A 230 7.72 4.02 12.45
C LYS A 230 7.68 3.44 13.88
N PRO A 231 6.54 3.01 14.44
CA PRO A 231 6.50 2.54 15.83
C PRO A 231 7.40 1.32 16.09
N LEU A 232 7.51 0.44 15.10
CA LEU A 232 8.37 -0.75 15.16
C LEU A 232 9.86 -0.39 15.02
N MET A 233 10.19 0.61 14.21
CA MET A 233 11.57 0.98 13.89
C MET A 233 12.21 1.94 14.90
N CYS A 234 11.41 2.67 15.67
CA CYS A 234 11.88 3.53 16.74
C CYS A 234 12.77 2.76 17.73
N ASN A 235 13.94 3.32 18.05
CA ASN A 235 14.94 2.78 18.97
C ASN A 235 15.66 1.49 18.55
N LEU A 236 15.56 1.07 17.27
CA LEU A 236 16.32 -0.07 16.75
C LEU A 236 17.71 0.33 16.23
N SER A 237 18.74 -0.43 16.64
CA SER A 237 20.07 -0.38 16.04
C SER A 237 20.06 -0.92 14.60
N SER A 238 21.11 -0.66 13.81
CA SER A 238 21.19 -1.14 12.42
C SER A 238 21.13 -2.68 12.30
N ALA A 239 21.72 -3.40 13.27
CA ALA A 239 21.66 -4.87 13.28
C ALA A 239 20.25 -5.37 13.61
N GLN A 240 19.56 -4.71 14.55
CA GLN A 240 18.17 -5.03 14.90
C GLN A 240 17.21 -4.70 13.75
N MET A 241 17.47 -3.62 13.01
CA MET A 241 16.75 -3.28 11.79
C MET A 241 16.89 -4.36 10.71
N LEU A 242 18.10 -4.92 10.53
CA LEU A 242 18.32 -6.03 9.60
C LEU A 242 17.57 -7.29 10.03
N LEU A 243 17.51 -7.56 11.35
CA LEU A 243 16.72 -8.67 11.87
C LEU A 243 15.22 -8.46 11.62
N LEU A 244 14.70 -7.25 11.88
CA LEU A 244 13.30 -6.89 11.61
C LEU A 244 12.96 -7.09 10.12
N LEU A 245 13.83 -6.61 9.23
CA LEU A 245 13.72 -6.81 7.79
C LEU A 245 13.63 -8.30 7.43
N ALA A 246 14.51 -9.13 7.99
CA ALA A 246 14.50 -10.57 7.73
C ALA A 246 13.22 -11.24 8.27
N THR A 247 12.74 -10.84 9.44
CA THR A 247 11.49 -11.38 10.03
C THR A 247 10.24 -10.98 9.25
N GLU A 248 10.29 -9.91 8.46
CA GLU A 248 9.18 -9.52 7.59
C GLU A 248 9.25 -10.25 6.24
N VAL A 249 10.43 -10.22 5.60
CA VAL A 249 10.59 -10.72 4.23
C VAL A 249 10.52 -12.25 4.17
N VAL A 250 11.23 -12.96 5.05
CA VAL A 250 11.36 -14.43 4.95
C VAL A 250 10.01 -15.14 5.09
N PRO A 251 9.17 -14.86 6.10
CA PRO A 251 7.86 -15.48 6.20
C PRO A 251 6.94 -15.10 5.05
N GLY A 252 7.00 -13.85 4.57
CA GLY A 252 6.26 -13.37 3.40
C GLY A 252 6.59 -14.16 2.14
N MET A 253 7.88 -14.45 1.92
CA MET A 253 8.32 -15.26 0.78
C MET A 253 7.88 -16.73 0.91
N LEU A 254 7.97 -17.31 2.11
CA LEU A 254 7.53 -18.69 2.37
C LEU A 254 6.01 -18.88 2.19
N ILE A 255 5.20 -17.92 2.63
CA ILE A 255 3.74 -18.03 2.51
C ILE A 255 3.27 -17.79 1.07
N LEU A 256 3.82 -16.80 0.36
CA LEU A 256 3.37 -16.46 -0.99
C LEU A 256 3.88 -17.45 -2.03
N LEU A 257 5.17 -17.83 -1.99
CA LEU A 257 5.76 -18.67 -3.03
C LEU A 257 5.46 -20.16 -2.80
N PRO A 258 6.18 -20.92 -1.95
CA PRO A 258 5.98 -22.36 -1.87
C PRO A 258 4.60 -22.77 -1.35
N ALA A 259 4.04 -22.05 -0.36
CA ALA A 259 2.74 -22.43 0.20
C ALA A 259 1.57 -22.04 -0.70
N THR A 260 1.43 -20.75 -1.06
CA THR A 260 0.26 -20.29 -1.83
C THR A 260 0.35 -20.73 -3.30
N THR A 261 1.47 -20.48 -3.98
CA THR A 261 1.61 -20.88 -5.40
C THR A 261 1.50 -22.39 -5.53
N GLY A 262 2.24 -23.15 -4.72
CA GLY A 262 2.19 -24.61 -4.78
C GLY A 262 0.82 -25.20 -4.40
N GLY A 263 0.15 -24.62 -3.40
CA GLY A 263 -1.21 -25.00 -3.03
C GLY A 263 -2.22 -24.78 -4.17
N ILE A 264 -2.15 -23.63 -4.84
CA ILE A 264 -3.00 -23.32 -6.01
C ILE A 264 -2.68 -24.26 -7.17
N THR A 265 -1.40 -24.53 -7.46
CA THR A 265 -1.00 -25.48 -8.50
C THR A 265 -1.61 -26.86 -8.24
N LYS A 266 -1.52 -27.37 -7.01
CA LYS A 266 -2.12 -28.66 -6.64
C LYS A 266 -3.63 -28.68 -6.76
N ALA A 267 -4.30 -27.58 -6.40
CA ALA A 267 -5.75 -27.46 -6.57
C ALA A 267 -6.16 -27.48 -8.06
N LEU A 268 -5.41 -26.78 -8.92
CA LEU A 268 -5.64 -26.77 -10.37
C LEU A 268 -5.42 -28.15 -11.00
N GLU A 269 -4.34 -28.85 -10.62
CA GLU A 269 -4.05 -30.22 -11.05
C GLU A 269 -5.19 -31.16 -10.65
N MET A 270 -5.64 -31.12 -9.40
CA MET A 270 -6.76 -31.92 -8.91
C MET A 270 -8.04 -31.66 -9.72
N TYR A 271 -8.37 -30.39 -9.96
CA TYR A 271 -9.56 -30.03 -10.74
C TYR A 271 -9.46 -30.50 -12.19
N SER A 272 -8.29 -30.35 -12.84
CA SER A 272 -8.07 -30.86 -14.19
C SER A 272 -8.21 -32.39 -14.29
N GLY A 273 -7.77 -33.12 -13.25
CA GLY A 273 -7.92 -34.56 -13.15
C GLY A 273 -9.39 -35.00 -13.04
N MET A 274 -10.19 -34.27 -12.25
CA MET A 274 -11.64 -34.52 -12.16
C MET A 274 -12.35 -34.20 -13.48
N ALA A 275 -11.94 -33.13 -14.17
CA ALA A 275 -12.53 -32.71 -15.44
C ALA A 275 -12.04 -33.54 -16.64
N GLN A 276 -11.06 -34.43 -16.45
CA GLN A 276 -10.40 -35.19 -17.51
C GLN A 276 -9.78 -34.30 -18.61
N VAL A 277 -9.37 -33.07 -18.25
CA VAL A 277 -8.73 -32.12 -19.16
C VAL A 277 -7.22 -32.19 -18.98
N THR A 278 -6.50 -32.54 -20.04
CA THR A 278 -5.03 -32.52 -20.05
C THR A 278 -4.54 -31.08 -20.27
N LEU A 279 -4.13 -30.41 -19.20
CA LEU A 279 -3.46 -29.10 -19.30
C LEU A 279 -1.96 -29.31 -19.60
N PRO A 280 -1.32 -28.42 -20.38
CA PRO A 280 0.13 -28.41 -20.51
C PRO A 280 0.81 -28.28 -19.15
N GLU A 281 1.92 -29.01 -18.93
CA GLU A 281 2.58 -29.10 -17.61
C GLU A 281 2.99 -27.74 -17.01
N PHE A 282 3.30 -26.75 -17.84
CA PHE A 282 3.69 -25.41 -17.38
C PHE A 282 2.51 -24.51 -16.99
N LEU A 283 1.31 -24.78 -17.51
CA LEU A 283 0.18 -23.87 -17.41
C LEU A 283 -0.35 -23.72 -15.96
N PRO A 284 -0.50 -24.78 -15.16
CA PRO A 284 -0.92 -24.66 -13.75
C PRO A 284 0.05 -23.82 -12.91
N GLY A 285 1.36 -23.92 -13.16
CA GLY A 285 2.37 -23.15 -12.45
C GLY A 285 2.29 -21.66 -12.76
N VAL A 286 2.13 -21.30 -14.04
CA VAL A 286 1.98 -19.89 -14.45
C VAL A 286 0.68 -19.29 -13.92
N LEU A 287 -0.44 -20.02 -14.01
CA LEU A 287 -1.73 -19.55 -13.48
C LEU A 287 -1.68 -19.37 -11.96
N ALA A 288 -1.09 -20.32 -11.24
CA ALA A 288 -0.91 -20.21 -9.80
C ALA A 288 -0.07 -18.99 -9.40
N LEU A 289 1.00 -18.70 -10.15
CA LEU A 289 1.82 -17.52 -9.92
C LEU A 289 1.04 -16.22 -10.17
N CYS A 290 0.29 -16.13 -11.27
CA CYS A 290 -0.56 -14.97 -11.55
C CYS A 290 -1.61 -14.74 -10.45
N ILE A 291 -2.28 -15.81 -9.99
CA ILE A 291 -3.27 -15.72 -8.91
C ILE A 291 -2.60 -15.28 -7.61
N THR A 292 -1.44 -15.83 -7.28
CA THR A 292 -0.67 -15.45 -6.09
C THR A 292 -0.26 -13.97 -6.12
N ALA A 293 0.22 -13.48 -7.27
CA ALA A 293 0.56 -12.09 -7.47
C ALA A 293 -0.66 -11.16 -7.29
N LEU A 294 -1.84 -11.56 -7.81
CA LEU A 294 -3.08 -10.82 -7.61
C LEU A 294 -3.52 -10.80 -6.14
N ILE A 295 -3.39 -11.92 -5.42
CA ILE A 295 -3.68 -11.99 -3.98
C ILE A 295 -2.75 -11.06 -3.20
N ALA A 296 -1.45 -11.05 -3.52
CA ALA A 296 -0.49 -10.15 -2.89
C ALA A 296 -0.80 -8.68 -3.20
N GLY A 297 -1.17 -8.36 -4.45
CA GLY A 297 -1.62 -7.03 -4.84
C GLY A 297 -2.89 -6.61 -4.10
N ALA A 298 -3.86 -7.50 -3.92
CA ALA A 298 -5.06 -7.25 -3.11
C ALA A 298 -4.73 -7.03 -1.62
N GLY A 299 -3.74 -7.77 -1.09
CA GLY A 299 -3.20 -7.53 0.24
C GLY A 299 -2.62 -6.12 0.37
N LYS A 300 -1.82 -5.66 -0.61
CA LYS A 300 -1.31 -4.29 -0.65
C LYS A 300 -2.41 -3.24 -0.81
N VAL A 301 -3.47 -3.53 -1.55
CA VAL A 301 -4.67 -2.67 -1.59
C VAL A 301 -5.31 -2.55 -0.22
N ALA A 302 -5.47 -3.66 0.52
CA ALA A 302 -6.06 -3.64 1.85
C ALA A 302 -5.18 -2.93 2.89
N GLU A 303 -3.85 -3.06 2.79
CA GLU A 303 -2.89 -2.36 3.66
C GLU A 303 -2.83 -0.85 3.41
N THR A 304 -3.04 -0.42 2.15
CA THR A 304 -2.90 0.99 1.76
C THR A 304 -4.23 1.71 1.56
N SER A 305 -5.36 1.00 1.64
CA SER A 305 -6.69 1.59 1.56
C SER A 305 -6.92 2.57 2.71
N VAL A 306 -7.71 3.59 2.43
CA VAL A 306 -8.27 4.48 3.47
C VAL A 306 -9.09 3.64 4.43
N SER A 307 -8.98 3.90 5.73
CA SER A 307 -9.80 3.21 6.72
C SER A 307 -11.30 3.46 6.45
N ILE A 308 -12.16 2.54 6.87
CA ILE A 308 -13.60 2.69 6.62
C ILE A 308 -14.11 3.92 7.39
N GLU A 309 -13.55 4.16 8.56
CA GLU A 309 -13.84 5.26 9.47
C GLU A 309 -13.46 6.61 8.84
N GLU A 310 -12.26 6.75 8.27
CA GLU A 310 -11.86 7.96 7.53
C GLU A 310 -12.78 8.21 6.34
N TYR A 311 -13.15 7.16 5.61
CA TYR A 311 -14.07 7.28 4.48
C TYR A 311 -15.44 7.78 4.92
N GLU A 312 -16.03 7.17 5.96
CA GLU A 312 -17.34 7.54 6.51
C GLU A 312 -17.34 8.99 7.03
N VAL A 313 -16.30 9.42 7.74
CA VAL A 313 -16.22 10.80 8.25
C VAL A 313 -16.08 11.81 7.11
N VAL A 314 -15.31 11.48 6.06
CA VAL A 314 -15.19 12.37 4.89
C VAL A 314 -16.51 12.43 4.12
N GLU A 315 -17.21 11.31 3.97
CA GLU A 315 -18.53 11.23 3.34
C GLU A 315 -19.58 12.06 4.12
N GLU A 316 -19.67 11.88 5.43
CA GLU A 316 -20.57 12.67 6.28
C GLU A 316 -20.21 14.17 6.25
N ALA A 317 -18.91 14.51 6.24
CA ALA A 317 -18.46 15.89 6.13
C ALA A 317 -18.82 16.51 4.76
N LEU A 318 -18.78 15.71 3.68
CA LEU A 318 -19.18 16.15 2.33
C LEU A 318 -20.69 16.48 2.26
N GLU A 319 -21.51 15.61 2.84
CA GLU A 319 -22.96 15.79 2.93
C GLU A 319 -23.32 17.02 3.76
N ASN A 320 -22.65 17.20 4.90
CA ASN A 320 -22.93 18.29 5.84
C ASN A 320 -22.19 19.60 5.56
N ALA A 321 -21.32 19.67 4.54
CA ALA A 321 -20.47 20.83 4.27
C ALA A 321 -21.28 22.15 4.15
N ASP A 322 -22.34 22.18 3.35
CA ASP A 322 -23.14 23.40 3.14
C ASP A 322 -23.76 23.89 4.46
N ARG A 323 -24.34 22.97 5.26
CA ARG A 323 -24.90 23.30 6.57
C ARG A 323 -23.83 23.82 7.53
N PHE A 324 -22.68 23.14 7.58
CA PHE A 324 -21.57 23.51 8.46
C PHE A 324 -21.02 24.89 8.14
N TYR A 325 -20.74 25.19 6.87
CA TYR A 325 -20.22 26.51 6.48
C TYR A 325 -21.27 27.60 6.62
N ARG A 326 -22.56 27.33 6.38
CA ARG A 326 -23.61 28.33 6.68
C ARG A 326 -23.72 28.68 8.15
N LEU A 327 -23.41 27.75 9.06
CA LEU A 327 -23.46 28.00 10.51
C LEU A 327 -22.14 28.57 11.06
N THR A 328 -21.00 28.11 10.55
CA THR A 328 -19.67 28.49 11.07
C THR A 328 -19.06 29.68 10.36
N ALA A 329 -19.45 29.94 9.11
CA ALA A 329 -18.95 31.11 8.40
C ALA A 329 -19.56 32.39 8.91
N VAL A 330 -20.66 32.37 9.70
CA VAL A 330 -21.38 33.54 10.28
C VAL A 330 -20.52 34.30 11.30
N GLY A 331 -19.39 34.81 10.85
CA GLY A 331 -18.81 36.00 11.46
C GLY A 331 -19.74 37.18 11.19
N PRO A 332 -19.70 38.23 12.01
CA PRO A 332 -20.54 39.42 11.81
C PRO A 332 -20.38 40.10 10.44
N ASN A 333 -19.36 39.73 9.65
CA ASN A 333 -19.04 40.30 8.35
C ASN A 333 -19.06 39.30 7.18
N SER A 334 -19.42 38.04 7.39
CA SER A 334 -19.40 37.03 6.31
C SER A 334 -20.66 37.07 5.46
N SER A 335 -20.51 37.06 4.15
CA SER A 335 -21.68 36.95 3.27
C SER A 335 -22.12 35.48 3.07
N PRO A 336 -23.41 35.20 2.80
CA PRO A 336 -23.88 33.86 2.43
C PRO A 336 -23.14 33.28 1.21
N ALA A 337 -22.73 34.14 0.28
CA ALA A 337 -21.94 33.73 -0.89
C ALA A 337 -20.53 33.23 -0.50
N GLU A 338 -19.91 33.79 0.54
CA GLU A 338 -18.62 33.30 1.05
C GLU A 338 -18.76 31.92 1.72
N ALA A 339 -19.84 31.70 2.47
CA ALA A 339 -20.12 30.40 3.07
C ALA A 339 -20.28 29.31 1.99
N GLN A 340 -21.00 29.63 0.91
CA GLN A 340 -21.18 28.72 -0.22
C GLN A 340 -19.85 28.43 -0.93
N ARG A 341 -19.03 29.45 -1.22
CA ARG A 341 -17.70 29.25 -1.82
C ARG A 341 -16.79 28.38 -0.95
N ALA A 342 -16.83 28.55 0.36
CA ALA A 342 -16.05 27.73 1.28
C ALA A 342 -16.53 26.27 1.33
N ALA A 343 -17.85 26.04 1.28
CA ALA A 343 -18.42 24.70 1.18
C ALA A 343 -18.06 24.00 -0.13
N GLU A 344 -18.14 24.71 -1.26
CA GLU A 344 -17.73 24.20 -2.57
C GLU A 344 -16.24 23.86 -2.59
N ALA A 345 -15.39 24.76 -2.08
CA ALA A 345 -13.95 24.49 -1.96
C ALA A 345 -13.66 23.26 -1.10
N PHE A 346 -14.35 23.09 0.03
CA PHE A 346 -14.24 21.90 0.87
C PHE A 346 -14.64 20.62 0.13
N ARG A 347 -15.78 20.63 -0.57
CA ARG A 347 -16.22 19.48 -1.36
C ARG A 347 -15.21 19.10 -2.43
N SER A 348 -14.67 20.07 -3.17
CA SER A 348 -13.64 19.82 -4.18
C SER A 348 -12.39 19.19 -3.57
N VAL A 349 -11.91 19.71 -2.43
CA VAL A 349 -10.72 19.19 -1.75
C VAL A 349 -10.94 17.77 -1.22
N ALA A 350 -12.08 17.49 -0.60
CA ALA A 350 -12.42 16.17 -0.09
C ALA A 350 -12.60 15.12 -1.20
N LEU A 351 -13.28 15.46 -2.29
CA LEU A 351 -13.39 14.57 -3.47
C LEU A 351 -12.03 14.31 -4.12
N LEU A 352 -11.18 15.34 -4.23
CA LEU A 352 -9.82 15.18 -4.75
C LEU A 352 -8.98 14.28 -3.84
N TRP A 353 -9.12 14.40 -2.52
CA TRP A 353 -8.44 13.53 -1.54
C TRP A 353 -8.88 12.06 -1.68
N LEU A 354 -10.19 11.80 -1.83
CA LEU A 354 -10.71 10.45 -2.07
C LEU A 354 -10.16 9.86 -3.37
N ALA A 355 -10.19 10.63 -4.45
CA ALA A 355 -9.68 10.19 -5.75
C ALA A 355 -8.18 9.88 -5.71
N ARG A 356 -7.38 10.77 -5.09
CA ARG A 356 -5.93 10.59 -4.94
C ARG A 356 -5.61 9.32 -4.15
N ASN A 357 -6.31 9.08 -3.04
CA ASN A 357 -6.13 7.85 -2.25
C ASN A 357 -6.50 6.58 -3.01
N GLN A 358 -7.57 6.60 -3.82
CA GLN A 358 -7.94 5.45 -4.65
C GLN A 358 -6.85 5.13 -5.70
N VAL A 359 -6.28 6.16 -6.33
CA VAL A 359 -5.16 5.98 -7.27
C VAL A 359 -3.94 5.43 -6.55
N ALA A 360 -3.60 5.96 -5.36
CA ALA A 360 -2.48 5.47 -4.57
C ALA A 360 -2.63 4.02 -4.13
N THR A 361 -3.81 3.64 -3.67
CA THR A 361 -4.12 2.26 -3.28
C THR A 361 -3.97 1.30 -4.46
N ARG A 362 -4.48 1.67 -5.65
CA ARG A 362 -4.34 0.86 -6.87
C ARG A 362 -2.89 0.75 -7.33
N ALA A 363 -2.14 1.86 -7.29
CA ALA A 363 -0.73 1.87 -7.65
C ALA A 363 0.09 0.95 -6.72
N ALA A 364 -0.15 1.02 -5.41
CA ALA A 364 0.47 0.12 -4.43
C ALA A 364 0.13 -1.35 -4.71
N GLY A 365 -1.13 -1.65 -5.02
CA GLY A 365 -1.57 -2.99 -5.40
C GLY A 365 -0.87 -3.53 -6.65
N ILE A 366 -0.77 -2.72 -7.71
CA ILE A 366 -0.09 -3.09 -8.96
C ILE A 366 1.40 -3.32 -8.73
N LEU A 367 2.06 -2.43 -7.99
CA LEU A 367 3.48 -2.57 -7.66
C LEU A 367 3.75 -3.84 -6.84
N GLY A 368 2.92 -4.11 -5.83
CA GLY A 368 3.01 -5.33 -5.03
C GLY A 368 2.80 -6.61 -5.85
N ALA A 369 1.79 -6.63 -6.73
CA ALA A 369 1.56 -7.76 -7.62
C ALA A 369 2.74 -7.97 -8.60
N ALA A 370 3.27 -6.89 -9.18
CA ALA A 370 4.40 -6.96 -10.10
C ALA A 370 5.68 -7.47 -9.40
N GLU A 371 5.94 -7.03 -8.16
CA GLU A 371 7.08 -7.49 -7.36
C GLU A 371 6.98 -9.00 -7.06
N ILE A 372 5.82 -9.49 -6.61
CA ILE A 372 5.63 -10.93 -6.34
C ILE A 372 5.67 -11.75 -7.63
N PHE A 373 5.11 -11.25 -8.74
CA PHE A 373 5.21 -11.92 -10.03
C PHE A 373 6.68 -12.06 -10.46
N TYR A 374 7.47 -10.98 -10.37
CA TYR A 374 8.90 -11.00 -10.68
C TYR A 374 9.66 -12.01 -9.83
N LEU A 375 9.44 -11.99 -8.51
CA LEU A 375 10.09 -12.93 -7.58
C LEU A 375 9.68 -14.37 -7.83
N GLY A 376 8.42 -14.63 -8.19
CA GLY A 376 7.96 -15.97 -8.55
C GLY A 376 8.53 -16.47 -9.87
N VAL A 377 8.72 -15.60 -10.87
CA VAL A 377 9.43 -15.97 -12.11
C VAL A 377 10.89 -16.32 -11.79
N LEU A 378 11.56 -15.52 -10.97
CA LEU A 378 12.93 -15.79 -10.52
C LEU A 378 13.03 -17.14 -9.79
N TRP A 379 12.04 -17.47 -8.96
CA TRP A 379 11.94 -18.76 -8.30
C TRP A 379 11.79 -19.91 -9.30
N GLN A 380 10.88 -19.79 -10.28
CA GLN A 380 10.66 -20.82 -11.30
C GLN A 380 11.90 -21.03 -12.18
N CYS A 381 12.63 -19.96 -12.52
CA CYS A 381 13.85 -20.05 -13.32
C CYS A 381 15.02 -20.72 -12.59
N THR A 382 15.13 -20.52 -11.28
CA THR A 382 16.25 -21.06 -10.48
C THR A 382 15.93 -22.39 -9.83
N GLY A 383 14.65 -22.69 -9.60
CA GLY A 383 14.19 -23.87 -8.85
C GLY A 383 14.54 -23.83 -7.36
N ASP A 384 14.96 -22.67 -6.84
CA ASP A 384 15.46 -22.51 -5.47
C ASP A 384 14.97 -21.17 -4.88
N LEU A 385 14.33 -21.24 -3.71
CA LEU A 385 13.74 -20.09 -3.03
C LEU A 385 14.78 -19.07 -2.52
N ALA A 386 16.05 -19.44 -2.41
CA ALA A 386 17.10 -18.51 -1.98
C ALA A 386 17.28 -17.34 -2.96
N ALA A 387 17.09 -17.57 -4.27
CA ALA A 387 17.20 -16.52 -5.28
C ALA A 387 16.18 -15.38 -5.07
N PRO A 388 14.85 -15.63 -5.06
CA PRO A 388 13.88 -14.58 -4.80
C PRO A 388 13.97 -14.03 -3.37
N MET A 389 14.37 -14.82 -2.37
CA MET A 389 14.54 -14.34 -1.00
C MET A 389 15.64 -13.28 -0.88
N VAL A 390 16.80 -13.51 -1.51
CA VAL A 390 17.89 -12.51 -1.55
C VAL A 390 17.47 -11.27 -2.33
N ALA A 391 16.77 -11.44 -3.47
CA ALA A 391 16.26 -10.33 -4.24
C ALA A 391 15.26 -9.47 -3.46
N ALA A 392 14.32 -10.11 -2.75
CA ALA A 392 13.34 -9.44 -1.90
C ALA A 392 14.00 -8.71 -0.72
N LEU A 393 14.98 -9.33 -0.05
CA LEU A 393 15.74 -8.69 1.02
C LEU A 393 16.48 -7.44 0.53
N GLY A 394 17.11 -7.50 -0.64
CA GLY A 394 17.77 -6.35 -1.24
C GLY A 394 16.81 -5.21 -1.57
N SER A 395 15.67 -5.54 -2.19
CA SER A 395 14.59 -4.58 -2.52
C SER A 395 14.04 -3.90 -1.24
N ALA A 396 13.65 -4.70 -0.25
CA ALA A 396 13.05 -4.21 0.99
C ALA A 396 14.06 -3.46 1.90
N ALA A 397 15.36 -3.75 1.79
CA ALA A 397 16.40 -2.97 2.48
C ALA A 397 16.40 -1.50 2.04
N VAL A 398 16.07 -1.20 0.78
CA VAL A 398 15.94 0.18 0.28
C VAL A 398 14.76 0.89 0.95
N ASP A 399 13.62 0.21 1.04
CA ASP A 399 12.42 0.75 1.70
C ASP A 399 12.71 1.05 3.17
N PHE A 400 13.28 0.08 3.89
CA PHE A 400 13.62 0.21 5.31
C PHE A 400 14.67 1.32 5.57
N ALA A 401 15.66 1.47 4.68
CA ALA A 401 16.66 2.54 4.81
C ALA A 401 16.02 3.93 4.69
N ASN A 402 15.10 4.11 3.74
CA ASN A 402 14.40 5.39 3.55
C ASN A 402 13.39 5.66 4.67
N ILE A 403 12.62 4.65 5.08
CA ILE A 403 11.69 4.79 6.22
C ILE A 403 12.48 5.22 7.47
N ARG A 404 13.60 4.56 7.78
CA ARG A 404 14.44 4.94 8.93
C ARG A 404 14.92 6.39 8.86
N ARG A 405 15.33 6.84 7.66
CA ARG A 405 15.77 8.22 7.44
C ARG A 405 14.67 9.24 7.70
N LEU A 406 13.41 8.90 7.38
CA LEU A 406 12.26 9.78 7.59
C LEU A 406 11.70 9.70 9.02
N SER A 407 11.85 8.56 9.70
CA SER A 407 11.34 8.36 11.05
C SER A 407 12.24 8.93 12.15
N VAL A 408 13.57 8.99 11.95
CA VAL A 408 14.52 9.46 12.98
C VAL A 408 14.75 10.97 12.82
N PRO A 409 14.33 11.83 13.77
CA PRO A 409 14.58 13.26 13.69
C PRO A 409 16.08 13.55 13.73
N ALA A 410 16.55 14.41 12.82
CA ALA A 410 17.97 14.75 12.63
C ALA A 410 18.67 15.37 13.86
N ASN A 411 17.93 15.71 14.92
CA ASN A 411 18.40 16.49 16.07
C ASN A 411 19.05 15.67 17.20
N SER A 412 19.29 14.37 17.03
CA SER A 412 20.01 13.55 18.03
C SER A 412 21.55 13.67 17.96
N GLY A 413 22.09 14.47 17.04
CA GLY A 413 23.53 14.55 16.76
C GLY A 413 24.38 15.50 17.63
N ASN A 414 23.83 16.15 18.66
CA ASN A 414 24.55 17.15 19.47
C ASN A 414 24.85 16.75 20.92
N SER A 415 24.84 15.45 21.23
CA SER A 415 25.21 14.95 22.56
C SER A 415 26.12 13.73 22.45
N ALA A 416 27.33 13.97 21.96
CA ALA A 416 28.49 13.09 22.09
C ALA A 416 29.65 13.88 22.70
#